data_AF-A0A534C4I0-F1
#
_entry.id   AF-A0A534C4I0-F1
#
_cell.length_a   1.000
_cell.length_b   1.000
_cell.length_c   1.000
_cell.angle_alpha   90.00
_cell.angle_beta   90.00
_cell.angle_gamma   90.00
#
_symmetry.space_group_name_H-M   'P 1'
#
loop_
_entity.id
_entity.type
_entity.pdbx_description
1 polymer ?
#
loop_
_entity_poly.entity_id
_entity_poly.type
_entity_poly.pdbx_seq_one_letter_code
_entity_poly.pdbx_strand_id
1 'polypeptide(L)'
;PNFDPRSLPFDAPGEADPYALQVAGEVIEIGAVSLGNPHAVLSVPAVDTAPVERLGPAIESHRRFPQRVNAGFMEIADRSHIRLRVYERGAGETLACGTGACAAVAVGRRRGRLDSDVRVSVRGGELRVNWGGPGERIWLTGPAEISFEGHVEV
;
A
#
# COMPACT_ATOMS: atom_id res chain seq x y z
N PRO A 1 -1.15 4.77 11.49
CA PRO A 1 -1.72 5.12 10.17
C PRO A 1 -2.48 6.46 10.25
N ASN A 2 -2.29 7.36 9.28
CA ASN A 2 -2.98 8.64 9.22
C ASN A 2 -3.66 8.82 7.85
N PHE A 3 -4.96 9.10 7.84
CA PHE A 3 -5.76 9.23 6.62
C PHE A 3 -5.98 10.68 6.18
N ASP A 4 -5.51 11.65 6.99
CA ASP A 4 -5.56 13.06 6.66
C ASP A 4 -4.66 13.33 5.43
N PRO A 5 -5.20 13.87 4.31
CA PRO A 5 -4.43 14.22 3.12
C PRO A 5 -3.20 15.09 3.38
N ARG A 6 -3.25 15.94 4.42
CA ARG A 6 -2.13 16.81 4.82
C ARG A 6 -0.91 16.02 5.29
N SER A 7 -1.10 14.78 5.75
CA SER A 7 -0.03 13.87 6.15
C SER A 7 0.56 13.04 4.99
N LEU A 8 -0.05 13.13 3.81
CA LEU A 8 0.17 12.29 2.63
C LEU A 8 0.84 13.02 1.45
N PRO A 9 1.31 14.26 1.68
CA PRO A 9 1.37 15.33 0.67
C PRO A 9 0.40 15.10 -0.51
N PHE A 10 -0.88 14.93 -0.20
CA PHE A 10 -1.91 14.59 -1.18
C PHE A 10 -2.86 15.76 -1.39
N ASP A 11 -2.97 16.20 -2.64
CA ASP A 11 -3.88 17.26 -3.05
C ASP A 11 -5.34 16.76 -3.02
N ALA A 12 -6.01 17.00 -1.91
CA ALA A 12 -7.41 16.71 -1.70
C ALA A 12 -8.02 17.76 -0.77
N PRO A 13 -9.30 18.15 -0.97
CA PRO A 13 -9.96 19.17 -0.16
C PRO A 13 -10.20 18.73 1.30
N GLY A 14 -10.19 17.41 1.56
CA GLY A 14 -10.38 16.84 2.88
C GLY A 14 -10.22 15.32 2.86
N GLU A 15 -10.26 14.72 4.03
CA GLU A 15 -10.23 13.26 4.19
C GLU A 15 -11.48 12.62 3.55
N ALA A 16 -11.26 11.67 2.65
CA ALA A 16 -12.29 10.84 2.03
C ALA A 16 -11.78 9.39 1.86
N ASP A 17 -12.72 8.47 1.61
CA ASP A 17 -12.46 7.12 1.14
C ASP A 17 -13.71 6.61 0.41
N PRO A 18 -13.65 6.32 -0.91
CA PRO A 18 -12.49 6.38 -1.79
C PRO A 18 -12.14 7.79 -2.31
N TYR A 19 -10.95 7.92 -2.89
CA TYR A 19 -10.60 9.02 -3.79
C TYR A 19 -10.59 8.55 -5.25
N ALA A 20 -11.23 9.30 -6.14
CA ALA A 20 -11.11 9.08 -7.58
C ALA A 20 -9.81 9.68 -8.13
N LEU A 21 -9.07 8.90 -8.92
CA LEU A 21 -7.90 9.34 -9.69
C LEU A 21 -8.11 9.04 -11.17
N GLN A 22 -7.76 10.00 -12.03
CA GLN A 22 -7.75 9.80 -13.47
C GLN A 22 -6.33 9.43 -13.90
N VAL A 23 -6.12 8.17 -14.23
CA VAL A 23 -4.81 7.59 -14.56
C VAL A 23 -4.93 6.75 -15.82
N ALA A 24 -3.94 6.83 -16.71
CA ALA A 24 -3.86 5.98 -17.90
C ALA A 24 -5.16 5.87 -18.73
N GLY A 25 -5.94 6.96 -18.82
CA GLY A 25 -7.18 7.03 -19.59
C GLY A 25 -8.44 6.53 -18.88
N GLU A 26 -8.35 6.08 -17.63
CA GLU A 26 -9.49 5.59 -16.84
C GLU A 26 -9.58 6.29 -15.47
N VAL A 27 -10.72 6.13 -14.81
CA VAL A 27 -10.92 6.58 -13.42
C VAL A 27 -10.86 5.37 -12.50
N ILE A 28 -9.96 5.42 -11.51
CA ILE A 28 -9.84 4.39 -10.47
C ILE A 28 -10.18 4.97 -9.10
N GLU A 29 -10.56 4.09 -8.19
CA GLU A 29 -10.85 4.44 -6.79
C GLU A 29 -9.78 3.88 -5.85
N ILE A 30 -9.10 4.77 -5.13
CA ILE A 30 -8.02 4.41 -4.20
C ILE A 30 -8.34 4.84 -2.77
N GLY A 31 -7.82 4.09 -1.81
CA GLY A 31 -7.66 4.57 -0.44
C GLY A 31 -6.27 5.22 -0.32
N ALA A 32 -6.15 6.30 0.45
CA ALA A 32 -4.86 6.94 0.70
C ALA A 32 -4.56 6.95 2.21
N VAL A 33 -3.34 6.56 2.59
CA VAL A 33 -2.92 6.50 4.00
C VAL A 33 -1.42 6.75 4.14
N SER A 34 -1.04 7.54 5.16
CA SER A 34 0.36 7.75 5.53
C SER A 34 0.75 6.83 6.68
N LEU A 35 1.91 6.18 6.53
CA LEU A 35 2.61 5.47 7.61
C LEU A 35 3.93 6.14 7.99
N GLY A 36 4.09 7.42 7.66
CA GLY A 36 5.37 8.13 7.61
C GLY A 36 5.89 8.30 6.18
N ASN A 37 5.40 7.48 5.25
CA ASN A 37 5.50 7.64 3.80
C ASN A 37 4.09 7.47 3.17
N PRO A 38 3.85 8.04 1.97
CA PRO A 38 2.51 8.03 1.37
C PRO A 38 2.21 6.72 0.63
N HIS A 39 0.98 6.22 0.78
CA HIS A 39 0.48 5.04 0.07
C HIS A 39 -0.90 5.30 -0.55
N ALA A 40 -1.06 4.85 -1.79
CA ALA A 40 -2.31 4.78 -2.53
C ALA A 40 -2.65 3.30 -2.75
N VAL A 41 -3.79 2.84 -2.24
CA VAL A 41 -4.20 1.44 -2.27
C VAL A 41 -5.41 1.29 -3.19
N LEU A 42 -5.21 0.58 -4.30
CA LEU A 42 -6.25 0.17 -5.22
C LEU A 42 -6.70 -1.26 -4.87
N SER A 43 -8.00 -1.48 -4.68
CA SER A 43 -8.55 -2.83 -4.60
C SER A 43 -8.68 -3.43 -6.01
N VAL A 44 -8.18 -4.63 -6.21
CA VAL A 44 -8.23 -5.35 -7.49
C VAL A 44 -8.92 -6.72 -7.33
N PRO A 45 -9.56 -7.26 -8.38
CA PRO A 45 -10.14 -8.60 -8.34
C PRO A 45 -9.11 -9.72 -8.19
N ALA A 46 -7.93 -9.55 -8.80
CA ALA A 46 -6.83 -10.51 -8.73
C ALA A 46 -5.48 -9.78 -8.91
N VAL A 47 -4.49 -10.06 -8.06
CA VAL A 47 -3.15 -9.41 -8.19
C VAL A 47 -2.33 -9.95 -9.35
N ASP A 48 -2.58 -11.20 -9.78
CA ASP A 48 -1.82 -11.86 -10.85
C ASP A 48 -2.06 -11.19 -12.21
N THR A 49 -3.27 -10.69 -12.43
CA THR A 49 -3.68 -9.99 -13.66
C THR A 49 -3.80 -8.48 -13.47
N ALA A 50 -3.48 -7.96 -12.28
CA ALA A 50 -3.52 -6.54 -12.01
C ALA A 50 -2.52 -5.79 -12.93
N PRO A 51 -2.93 -4.67 -13.54
CA PRO A 51 -2.10 -3.92 -14.49
C PRO A 51 -1.04 -3.06 -13.78
N VAL A 52 -0.21 -3.67 -12.93
CA VAL A 52 0.79 -2.98 -12.10
C VAL A 52 1.78 -2.18 -12.93
N GLU A 53 2.24 -2.72 -14.06
CA GLU A 53 3.19 -2.05 -14.95
C GLU A 53 2.60 -0.80 -15.62
N ARG A 54 1.29 -0.79 -15.86
CA ARG A 54 0.59 0.34 -16.51
C ARG A 54 0.09 1.35 -15.49
N LEU A 55 -0.58 0.90 -14.43
CA LEU A 55 -1.18 1.77 -13.42
C LEU A 55 -0.19 2.19 -12.32
N GLY A 56 0.81 1.37 -12.00
CA GLY A 56 1.79 1.65 -10.95
C GLY A 56 2.52 2.97 -11.16
N PRO A 57 3.22 3.17 -12.30
CA PRO A 57 3.87 4.44 -12.62
C PRO A 57 2.86 5.61 -12.69
N ALA A 58 1.67 5.37 -13.27
CA ALA A 58 0.65 6.40 -13.43
C ALA A 58 0.08 6.90 -12.09
N ILE A 59 -0.04 6.02 -11.09
CA ILE A 59 -0.45 6.37 -9.73
C ILE A 59 0.73 7.00 -8.99
N GLU A 60 1.93 6.41 -9.07
CA GLU A 60 3.14 6.87 -8.37
C GLU A 60 3.46 8.33 -8.66
N SER A 61 3.38 8.72 -9.93
CA SER A 61 3.67 10.08 -10.39
C SER A 61 2.41 10.94 -10.60
N HIS A 62 1.25 10.51 -10.10
CA HIS A 62 0.00 11.24 -10.33
C HIS A 62 0.08 12.66 -9.74
N ARG A 63 -0.40 13.67 -10.48
CA ARG A 63 -0.30 15.10 -10.10
C ARG A 63 -0.81 15.45 -8.70
N ARG A 64 -1.76 14.67 -8.18
CA ARG A 64 -2.30 14.85 -6.81
C ARG A 64 -1.33 14.41 -5.72
N PHE A 65 -0.24 13.72 -6.05
CA PHE A 65 0.85 13.37 -5.13
C PHE A 65 2.14 14.09 -5.56
N PRO A 66 2.35 15.37 -5.19
CA PRO A 66 3.54 16.13 -5.60
C PRO A 66 4.86 15.49 -5.14
N GLN A 67 4.84 14.75 -4.05
CA GLN A 67 6.00 14.00 -3.53
C GLN A 67 5.99 12.53 -3.93
N ARG A 68 5.18 12.17 -4.94
CA ARG A 68 4.92 10.82 -5.42
C ARG A 68 4.37 9.90 -4.33
N VAL A 69 3.97 8.68 -4.70
CA VAL A 69 3.28 7.75 -3.78
C VAL A 69 3.62 6.30 -4.06
N ASN A 70 3.61 5.44 -3.03
CA ASN A 70 3.65 4.00 -3.27
C ASN A 70 2.27 3.51 -3.71
N ALA A 71 2.18 2.81 -4.84
CA ALA A 71 0.93 2.31 -5.39
C ALA A 71 0.76 0.82 -5.06
N GLY A 72 -0.16 0.50 -4.14
CA GLY A 72 -0.49 -0.87 -3.74
C GLY A 72 -1.71 -1.41 -4.47
N PHE A 73 -1.62 -2.66 -4.93
CA PHE A 73 -2.70 -3.39 -5.60
C PHE A 73 -3.12 -4.55 -4.71
N MET A 74 -4.25 -4.38 -4.04
CA MET A 74 -4.74 -5.30 -3.00
C MET A 74 -5.89 -6.16 -3.53
N GLU A 75 -5.70 -7.47 -3.54
CA GLU A 75 -6.76 -8.46 -3.66
C GLU A 75 -7.14 -8.93 -2.26
N ILE A 76 -8.43 -8.94 -1.95
CA ILE A 76 -8.96 -9.47 -0.68
C ILE A 76 -9.40 -10.90 -0.95
N ALA A 77 -8.62 -11.87 -0.46
CA ALA A 77 -8.95 -13.28 -0.58
C ALA A 77 -10.04 -13.66 0.45
N ASP A 78 -9.87 -13.19 1.68
CA ASP A 78 -10.88 -13.23 2.73
C ASP A 78 -10.64 -12.11 3.76
N ARG A 79 -11.44 -12.04 4.83
CA ARG A 79 -11.36 -10.96 5.83
C ARG A 79 -10.04 -10.94 6.60
N SER A 80 -9.34 -12.06 6.67
CA SER A 80 -8.07 -12.24 7.38
C SER A 80 -6.88 -12.47 6.44
N HIS A 81 -7.09 -12.38 5.12
CA HIS A 81 -6.06 -12.65 4.12
C HIS A 81 -6.19 -11.77 2.89
N ILE A 82 -5.11 -11.06 2.57
CA ILE A 82 -4.95 -10.33 1.33
C ILE A 82 -3.73 -10.80 0.54
N ARG A 83 -3.79 -10.59 -0.77
CA ARG A 83 -2.63 -10.66 -1.66
C ARG A 83 -2.28 -9.25 -2.11
N LEU A 84 -1.00 -8.94 -2.22
CA LEU A 84 -0.53 -7.57 -2.46
C LEU A 84 0.65 -7.53 -3.42
N ARG A 85 0.57 -6.61 -4.39
CA ARG A 85 1.71 -6.15 -5.19
C ARG A 85 1.87 -4.65 -4.98
N VAL A 86 3.10 -4.16 -4.97
CA VAL A 86 3.40 -2.73 -4.72
C VAL A 86 4.36 -2.22 -5.76
N TYR A 87 4.00 -1.10 -6.39
CA TYR A 87 4.91 -0.26 -7.16
C TYR A 87 5.42 0.85 -6.25
N GLU A 88 6.68 0.76 -5.85
CA GLU A 88 7.31 1.67 -4.90
C GLU A 88 7.84 2.94 -5.57
N ARG A 89 7.68 4.04 -4.84
CA ARG A 89 8.18 5.35 -5.22
C ARG A 89 9.68 5.30 -5.48
N GLY A 90 10.07 5.56 -6.72
CA GLY A 90 11.48 5.59 -7.15
C GLY A 90 12.19 4.23 -7.28
N ALA A 91 11.50 3.11 -7.01
CA ALA A 91 12.08 1.76 -7.09
C ALA A 91 11.35 0.83 -8.07
N GLY A 92 10.11 1.15 -8.46
CA GLY A 92 9.30 0.28 -9.32
C GLY A 92 8.64 -0.84 -8.54
N GLU A 93 8.22 -1.91 -9.22
CA GLU A 93 7.62 -3.07 -8.53
C GLU A 93 8.67 -3.83 -7.72
N THR A 94 8.44 -3.95 -6.41
CA THR A 94 9.33 -4.68 -5.49
C THR A 94 8.72 -6.02 -5.07
N LEU A 95 9.57 -6.93 -4.58
CA LEU A 95 9.11 -8.25 -4.12
C LEU A 95 8.24 -8.15 -2.86
N ALA A 96 8.54 -7.20 -1.98
CA ALA A 96 7.81 -6.95 -0.75
C ALA A 96 8.00 -5.48 -0.32
N CYS A 97 6.92 -4.89 0.22
CA CYS A 97 6.96 -3.56 0.83
C CYS A 97 6.24 -3.63 2.18
N GLY A 98 6.97 -3.58 3.29
CA GLY A 98 6.39 -3.70 4.63
C GLY A 98 5.41 -2.58 4.96
N THR A 99 5.75 -1.33 4.62
CA THR A 99 4.83 -0.20 4.78
C THR A 99 3.63 -0.30 3.83
N GLY A 100 3.81 -0.81 2.61
CA GLY A 100 2.71 -1.09 1.68
C GLY A 100 1.72 -2.12 2.22
N ALA A 101 2.21 -3.19 2.86
CA ALA A 101 1.39 -4.19 3.53
C ALA A 101 0.53 -3.58 4.65
N CYS A 102 1.15 -2.80 5.54
CA CYS A 102 0.44 -2.07 6.58
C CYS A 102 -0.60 -1.09 6.02
N ALA A 103 -0.29 -0.41 4.91
CA ALA A 103 -1.20 0.53 4.29
C ALA A 103 -2.42 -0.16 3.68
N ALA A 104 -2.22 -1.28 2.98
CA ALA A 104 -3.29 -2.09 2.41
C ALA A 104 -4.26 -2.59 3.49
N VAL A 105 -3.72 -3.13 4.59
CA VAL A 105 -4.53 -3.59 5.73
C VAL A 105 -5.25 -2.43 6.40
N ALA A 106 -4.60 -1.28 6.59
CA ALA A 106 -5.23 -0.11 7.18
C ALA A 106 -6.42 0.39 6.33
N VAL A 107 -6.27 0.47 5.00
CA VAL A 107 -7.35 0.85 4.08
C VAL A 107 -8.46 -0.21 4.08
N GLY A 108 -8.14 -1.49 3.96
CA GLY A 108 -9.15 -2.56 3.97
C GLY A 108 -9.92 -2.64 5.29
N ARG A 109 -9.25 -2.38 6.43
CA ARG A 109 -9.87 -2.33 7.76
C ARG A 109 -10.77 -1.10 7.94
N ARG A 110 -10.32 0.09 7.49
CA ARG A 110 -11.13 1.31 7.48
C ARG A 110 -12.44 1.15 6.70
N ARG A 111 -12.40 0.35 5.62
CA ARG A 111 -13.58 0.00 4.79
C ARG A 111 -14.44 -1.13 5.36
N GLY A 112 -14.11 -1.67 6.55
CA GLY A 112 -14.83 -2.79 7.16
C GLY A 112 -14.66 -4.15 6.45
N ARG A 113 -13.73 -4.23 5.48
CA ARG A 113 -13.53 -5.42 4.63
C ARG A 113 -12.55 -6.43 5.20
N LEU A 114 -11.68 -5.99 6.09
CA LEU A 114 -10.68 -6.84 6.75
C LEU A 114 -10.91 -6.88 8.25
N ASP A 115 -10.36 -7.89 8.92
CA ASP A 115 -10.29 -8.04 10.37
C ASP A 115 -9.03 -7.34 10.93
N SER A 116 -8.86 -7.34 12.25
CA SER A 116 -7.74 -6.62 12.90
C SER A 116 -6.41 -7.35 12.79
N ASP A 117 -6.42 -8.63 12.47
CA ASP A 117 -5.22 -9.44 12.24
C ASP A 117 -5.31 -10.07 10.85
N VAL A 118 -4.38 -9.71 9.98
CA VAL A 118 -4.44 -10.03 8.55
C VAL A 118 -3.11 -10.58 8.07
N ARG A 119 -3.16 -11.73 7.40
CA ARG A 119 -2.08 -12.28 6.60
C ARG A 119 -2.00 -11.53 5.27
N VAL A 120 -0.80 -11.13 4.87
CA VAL A 120 -0.53 -10.42 3.61
C VAL A 120 0.47 -11.25 2.81
N SER A 121 0.01 -11.88 1.73
CA SER A 121 0.89 -12.58 0.80
C SER A 121 1.42 -11.59 -0.24
N VAL A 122 2.74 -11.42 -0.27
CA VAL A 122 3.49 -10.62 -1.25
C VAL A 122 4.37 -11.55 -2.10
N ARG A 123 5.00 -11.03 -3.15
CA ARG A 123 5.86 -11.86 -4.03
C ARG A 123 7.08 -12.42 -3.29
N GLY A 124 7.57 -11.68 -2.30
CA GLY A 124 8.73 -12.05 -1.46
C GLY A 124 8.40 -12.94 -0.25
N GLY A 125 7.14 -13.36 -0.06
CA GLY A 125 6.74 -14.22 1.06
C GLY A 125 5.48 -13.74 1.78
N GLU A 126 5.38 -14.07 3.06
CA GLU A 126 4.21 -13.75 3.88
C GLU A 126 4.55 -12.80 5.03
N LEU A 127 3.65 -11.85 5.24
CA LEU A 127 3.67 -10.90 6.35
C LEU A 127 2.39 -11.04 7.16
N ARG A 128 2.42 -10.68 8.43
CA ARG A 128 1.23 -10.53 9.28
C ARG A 128 1.15 -9.10 9.77
N VAL A 129 -0.01 -8.47 9.57
CA VAL A 129 -0.29 -7.12 10.03
C VAL A 129 -1.39 -7.16 11.07
N ASN A 130 -1.17 -6.53 12.22
CA ASN A 130 -2.16 -6.39 13.27
C ASN A 130 -2.43 -4.91 13.53
N TRP A 131 -3.69 -4.49 13.45
CA TRP A 131 -4.11 -3.10 13.70
C TRP A 131 -5.52 -3.01 14.26
N GLY A 132 -5.65 -2.36 15.42
CA GLY A 132 -6.93 -2.13 16.10
C GLY A 132 -7.82 -1.05 15.47
N GLY A 133 -7.25 -0.16 14.65
CA GLY A 133 -7.99 0.93 13.99
C GLY A 133 -7.41 2.33 14.28
N PRO A 134 -8.11 3.41 13.89
CA PRO A 134 -7.64 4.78 14.11
C PRO A 134 -7.27 5.06 15.57
N GLY A 135 -6.11 5.69 15.80
CA GLY A 135 -5.55 5.93 17.13
C GLY A 135 -4.67 4.79 17.69
N GLU A 136 -4.77 3.58 17.13
CA GLU A 136 -3.97 2.42 17.55
C GLU A 136 -2.66 2.28 16.75
N ARG A 137 -1.67 1.64 17.37
CA ARG A 137 -0.41 1.26 16.71
C ARG A 137 -0.65 0.10 15.74
N ILE A 138 -0.01 0.16 14.58
CA ILE A 138 0.00 -0.92 13.59
C ILE A 138 1.27 -1.75 13.77
N TRP A 139 1.13 -3.07 13.85
CA TRP A 139 2.22 -4.01 14.00
C TRP A 139 2.41 -4.81 12.73
N LEU A 140 3.66 -5.02 12.34
CA LEU A 140 4.07 -5.83 11.21
C LEU A 140 5.03 -6.92 11.70
N THR A 141 4.74 -8.16 11.34
CA THR A 141 5.59 -9.32 11.61
C THR A 141 5.92 -10.00 10.30
N GLY A 142 7.20 -10.32 10.09
CA GLY A 142 7.70 -11.04 8.93
C GLY A 142 9.10 -11.60 9.20
N PRO A 143 9.58 -12.53 8.37
CA PRO A 143 10.92 -13.08 8.49
C PRO A 143 12.00 -12.04 8.14
N ALA A 144 13.19 -12.19 8.72
CA ALA A 144 14.39 -11.46 8.37
C ALA A 144 15.59 -12.42 8.37
N GLU A 145 16.34 -12.47 7.27
CA GLU A 145 17.46 -13.40 7.07
C GLU A 145 18.73 -12.64 6.66
N ILE A 146 19.88 -13.06 7.18
CA ILE A 146 21.19 -12.51 6.80
C ILE A 146 21.63 -13.19 5.51
N SER A 147 21.85 -12.41 4.44
CA SER A 147 22.31 -12.95 3.15
C SER A 147 23.84 -13.04 3.06
N PHE A 148 24.57 -12.03 3.53
CA PHE A 148 26.03 -12.02 3.57
C PHE A 148 26.55 -10.94 4.52
N GLU A 149 27.84 -10.98 4.83
CA GLU A 149 28.58 -9.93 5.54
C GLU A 149 29.76 -9.46 4.69
N GLY A 150 30.09 -8.16 4.75
CA GLY A 150 31.15 -7.57 3.93
C GLY A 150 31.65 -6.23 4.46
N HIS A 151 32.76 -5.74 3.87
CA HIS A 151 33.38 -4.45 4.18
C HIS A 151 33.40 -3.56 2.94
N VAL A 152 33.14 -2.27 3.09
CA VAL A 152 33.18 -1.26 2.02
C VAL A 152 34.09 -0.12 2.48
N GLU A 153 35.13 0.19 1.69
CA GLU A 153 35.87 1.44 1.83
C GLU A 153 35.10 2.57 1.14
N VAL A 154 34.90 3.68 1.85
CA VAL A 154 34.13 4.85 1.38
C VAL A 154 35.06 6.02 1.15
#